data_AF-A0A522UJE6-F1
#
_entry.id   AF-A0A522UJE6-F1
#
_cell.length_a   1.000
_cell.length_b   1.000
_cell.length_c   1.000
_cell.angle_alpha   90.00
_cell.angle_beta   90.00
_cell.angle_gamma   90.00
#
_symmetry.space_group_name_H-M   'P 1'
#
loop_
_entity.id
_entity.type
_entity.pdbx_description
1 polymer ?
#
loop_
_entity_poly.entity_id
_entity_poly.type
_entity_poly.pdbx_seq_one_letter_code
_entity_poly.pdbx_strand_id
1 'polypeptide(L)'
;MSSNEGTSLVNVRPFLTVIVLLALAALALTFTVDVNIADQAGIRMVLPAQLGAWQGTELRFCHNAACLKEFTVDQLTEPDKCPVCGAELHTMSLAEYEGLPKDTQFLKGRYTNAVGAEVFASLVLSGRERESIHRPERCLVGQGNSINKSYVLDVPLTGREPLGVMVLETSRPLDIHSGKRELPGYYAYWFAGQGRETPLHWERMFWLGWDRIIHSVSHKWAYIAIAGRRDAAAQFQEQIKSFVKQLYPELSLNGQAPPPAGTGS
;
A
#
# COMPACT_ATOMS: atom_id res chain seq x y z
N MET A 1 67.73 8.99 -26.48
CA MET A 1 66.78 7.96 -26.04
C MET A 1 65.38 8.55 -26.07
N SER A 2 64.45 7.73 -26.56
CA SER A 2 63.07 8.05 -26.92
C SER A 2 62.21 8.47 -25.71
N SER A 3 61.31 9.41 -25.91
CA SER A 3 59.90 9.22 -25.53
C SER A 3 59.04 10.21 -26.31
N ASN A 4 58.20 9.66 -27.18
CA ASN A 4 57.20 10.36 -27.97
C ASN A 4 55.87 10.21 -27.20
N GLU A 5 55.45 11.25 -26.48
CA GLU A 5 54.15 11.26 -25.80
C GLU A 5 53.05 11.58 -26.83
N GLY A 6 52.45 10.51 -27.37
CA GLY A 6 51.26 10.61 -28.20
C GLY A 6 50.05 11.00 -27.34
N THR A 7 49.66 12.27 -27.40
CA THR A 7 48.38 12.74 -26.85
C THR A 7 47.24 12.18 -27.70
N SER A 8 46.52 11.19 -27.15
CA SER A 8 45.27 10.69 -27.72
C SER A 8 44.21 11.79 -27.67
N LEU A 9 43.88 12.36 -28.83
CA LEU A 9 42.78 13.31 -28.96
C LEU A 9 41.46 12.56 -28.71
N VAL A 10 40.86 12.80 -27.54
CA VAL A 10 39.56 12.25 -27.17
C VAL A 10 38.52 12.72 -28.20
N ASN A 11 37.81 11.79 -28.84
CA ASN A 11 36.74 12.08 -29.79
C ASN A 11 35.55 12.71 -29.04
N VAL A 12 35.40 14.03 -29.12
CA VAL A 12 34.41 14.82 -28.35
C VAL A 12 33.00 14.73 -28.95
N ARG A 13 32.87 14.27 -30.20
CA ARG A 13 31.58 14.17 -30.92
C ARG A 13 30.48 13.40 -30.19
N PRO A 14 30.70 12.18 -29.64
CA PRO A 14 29.68 11.47 -28.88
C PRO A 14 29.21 12.25 -27.64
N PHE A 15 30.13 12.97 -26.96
CA PHE A 15 29.79 13.77 -25.79
C PHE A 15 28.92 14.98 -26.16
N LEU A 16 29.20 15.64 -27.27
CA LEU A 16 28.36 16.72 -27.79
C LEU A 16 26.96 16.23 -28.15
N THR A 17 26.84 15.07 -28.81
CA THR A 17 25.53 14.48 -29.12
C THR A 17 24.73 14.19 -27.85
N VAL A 18 25.36 13.61 -26.83
CA VAL A 18 24.69 13.35 -25.54
C VAL A 18 24.27 14.64 -24.85
N ILE A 19 25.13 15.67 -24.82
CA ILE A 19 24.81 16.98 -24.24
C ILE A 19 23.63 17.63 -24.96
N VAL A 20 23.61 17.59 -26.29
CA VAL A 20 22.50 18.13 -27.09
C VAL A 20 21.20 17.37 -26.82
N LEU A 21 21.25 16.05 -26.77
CA LEU A 21 20.07 15.23 -26.45
C LEU A 21 19.55 15.51 -25.03
N LEU A 22 20.45 15.65 -24.04
CA LEU A 22 20.07 16.00 -22.67
C LEU A 22 19.50 17.42 -22.58
N ALA A 23 20.06 18.39 -23.31
CA ALA A 23 19.54 19.76 -23.36
C ALA A 23 18.17 19.82 -24.02
N LEU A 24 17.96 19.10 -25.13
CA LEU A 24 16.66 19.00 -25.80
C LEU A 24 15.62 18.30 -24.92
N ALA A 25 16.01 17.24 -24.21
CA ALA A 25 15.13 16.56 -23.25
C ALA A 25 14.77 17.48 -22.07
N ALA A 26 15.74 18.21 -21.51
CA ALA A 26 15.50 19.19 -20.45
C ALA A 26 14.59 20.32 -20.92
N LEU A 27 14.81 20.85 -22.12
CA LEU A 27 13.96 21.86 -22.73
C LEU A 27 12.54 21.32 -22.94
N ALA A 28 12.39 20.12 -23.51
CA ALA A 28 11.09 19.47 -23.68
C ALA A 28 10.36 19.33 -22.34
N LEU A 29 11.05 18.92 -21.27
CA LEU A 29 10.48 18.83 -19.93
C LEU A 29 10.03 20.19 -19.39
N THR A 30 10.74 21.29 -19.67
CA THR A 30 10.31 22.63 -19.22
C THR A 30 9.03 23.14 -19.89
N PHE A 31 8.68 22.60 -21.07
CA PHE A 31 7.49 23.03 -21.83
C PHE A 31 6.36 21.99 -21.88
N THR A 32 6.52 20.80 -21.28
CA THR A 32 5.53 19.70 -21.37
C THR A 32 5.05 19.13 -20.04
N VAL A 33 5.57 19.62 -18.90
CA VAL A 33 5.36 18.99 -17.58
C VAL A 33 4.39 19.83 -16.72
N ASP A 34 3.27 20.24 -17.28
CA ASP A 34 2.08 20.47 -16.46
C ASP A 34 1.40 19.11 -16.27
N VAL A 35 1.90 18.35 -15.29
CA VAL A 35 1.31 17.05 -14.95
C VAL A 35 0.01 17.32 -14.21
N ASN A 36 -1.12 17.03 -14.87
CA ASN A 36 -2.42 17.15 -14.24
C ASN A 36 -2.54 16.05 -13.17
N ILE A 37 -2.77 16.46 -11.91
CA ILE A 37 -2.96 15.52 -10.81
C ILE A 37 -4.42 15.09 -10.84
N ALA A 38 -4.67 13.86 -11.31
CA ALA A 38 -5.98 13.26 -11.21
C ALA A 38 -6.20 12.82 -9.76
N ASP A 39 -7.11 13.52 -9.06
CA ASP A 39 -7.29 13.43 -7.61
C ASP A 39 -7.91 12.13 -7.08
N GLN A 40 -8.23 11.16 -7.94
CA GLN A 40 -9.01 9.98 -7.56
C GLN A 40 -8.25 8.67 -7.83
N ALA A 41 -8.03 7.87 -6.79
CA ALA A 41 -7.47 6.52 -6.90
C ALA A 41 -8.51 5.44 -7.27
N GLY A 42 -9.73 5.84 -7.63
CA GLY A 42 -10.81 4.91 -7.95
C GLY A 42 -11.39 4.15 -6.74
N ILE A 43 -11.01 4.51 -5.51
CA ILE A 43 -11.56 3.95 -4.27
C ILE A 43 -12.08 5.02 -3.30
N ARG A 44 -13.03 4.63 -2.47
CA ARG A 44 -13.53 5.37 -1.30
C ARG A 44 -12.65 5.06 -0.10
N MET A 45 -12.23 6.10 0.62
CA MET A 45 -11.54 5.97 1.90
C MET A 45 -12.57 5.74 3.01
N VAL A 46 -13.09 4.51 3.08
CA VAL A 46 -14.08 4.10 4.08
C VAL A 46 -13.79 2.68 4.54
N LEU A 47 -13.93 2.43 5.85
CA LEU A 47 -13.94 1.09 6.43
C LEU A 47 -15.31 0.85 7.04
N PRO A 48 -16.19 0.08 6.37
CA PRO A 48 -17.55 -0.15 6.86
C PRO A 48 -17.56 -0.82 8.23
N ALA A 49 -18.48 -0.41 9.08
CA ALA A 49 -18.70 -1.02 10.39
C ALA A 49 -19.23 -2.46 10.30
N GLN A 50 -19.83 -2.86 9.18
CA GLN A 50 -20.31 -4.22 8.95
C GLN A 50 -19.88 -4.70 7.57
N LEU A 51 -19.30 -5.90 7.50
CA LEU A 51 -18.98 -6.61 6.25
C LEU A 51 -19.53 -8.03 6.36
N GLY A 52 -20.77 -8.25 5.93
CA GLY A 52 -21.49 -9.51 6.05
C GLY A 52 -21.45 -10.10 7.47
N ALA A 53 -20.62 -11.10 7.72
CA ALA A 53 -20.48 -11.74 9.05
C ALA A 53 -19.45 -11.05 9.98
N TRP A 54 -18.77 -10.01 9.50
CA TRP A 54 -17.72 -9.29 10.22
C TRP A 54 -18.24 -7.98 10.81
N GLN A 55 -17.98 -7.78 12.09
CA GLN A 55 -18.15 -6.51 12.77
C GLN A 55 -16.83 -5.75 12.74
N GLY A 56 -16.82 -4.59 12.09
CA GLY A 56 -15.69 -3.68 11.98
C GLY A 56 -15.77 -2.55 12.98
N THR A 57 -14.61 -2.11 13.45
CA THR A 57 -14.43 -0.84 14.15
C THR A 57 -13.14 -0.17 13.68
N GLU A 58 -13.20 1.13 13.45
CA GLU A 58 -12.02 1.92 13.09
C GLU A 58 -11.07 2.05 14.30
N LEU A 59 -9.77 2.16 14.01
CA LEU A 59 -8.71 2.40 14.99
C LEU A 59 -8.32 3.88 15.03
N ARG A 60 -8.10 4.37 16.24
CA ARG A 60 -7.75 5.75 16.55
C ARG A 60 -6.53 5.80 17.46
N PHE A 61 -5.63 6.75 17.18
CA PHE A 61 -4.29 6.80 17.77
C PHE A 61 -4.06 8.14 18.45
N CYS A 62 -3.62 8.11 19.70
CA CYS A 62 -3.21 9.29 20.44
C CYS A 62 -1.78 9.68 20.06
N HIS A 63 -1.56 10.93 19.64
CA HIS A 63 -0.23 11.45 19.30
C HIS A 63 0.50 12.11 20.48
N ASN A 64 -0.14 12.18 21.66
CA ASN A 64 0.55 12.62 22.86
C ASN A 64 1.68 11.62 23.19
N ALA A 65 2.94 12.08 23.13
CA ALA A 65 4.14 11.25 23.31
C ALA A 65 4.22 10.52 24.66
N ALA A 66 3.54 11.03 25.70
CA ALA A 66 3.45 10.35 26.99
C ALA A 66 2.32 9.30 27.06
N CYS A 67 1.36 9.34 26.12
CA CYS A 67 0.20 8.46 26.10
C CYS A 67 0.35 7.35 25.03
N LEU A 68 0.47 7.74 23.75
CA LEU A 68 0.62 6.86 22.58
C LEU A 68 -0.36 5.67 22.51
N LYS A 69 -1.52 5.78 23.18
CA LYS A 69 -2.52 4.72 23.21
C LYS A 69 -3.32 4.65 21.92
N GLU A 70 -3.73 3.42 21.62
CA GLU A 70 -4.59 3.04 20.52
C GLU A 70 -5.97 2.70 21.06
N PHE A 71 -7.01 3.07 20.33
CA PHE A 71 -8.41 2.85 20.70
C PHE A 71 -9.17 2.35 19.48
N THR A 72 -10.23 1.60 19.72
CA THR A 72 -11.25 1.36 18.71
C THR A 72 -12.41 2.33 18.93
N VAL A 73 -13.02 2.83 17.85
CA VAL A 73 -14.08 3.86 17.93
C VAL A 73 -15.27 3.42 18.80
N ASP A 74 -15.60 2.13 18.85
CA ASP A 74 -16.64 1.57 19.73
C ASP A 74 -16.33 1.74 21.24
N GLN A 75 -15.08 1.99 21.63
CA GLN A 75 -14.67 2.27 23.00
C GLN A 75 -14.71 3.76 23.36
N LEU A 76 -15.01 4.64 22.39
CA LEU A 76 -14.91 6.09 22.54
C LEU A 76 -16.29 6.73 22.63
N THR A 77 -16.49 7.59 23.64
CA THR A 77 -17.65 8.47 23.70
C THR A 77 -17.54 9.62 22.70
N GLU A 78 -16.32 10.15 22.51
CA GLU A 78 -15.98 11.16 21.52
C GLU A 78 -14.89 10.59 20.59
N PRO A 79 -15.19 10.29 19.31
CA PRO A 79 -14.28 9.58 18.41
C PRO A 79 -12.91 10.24 18.19
N ASP A 80 -12.84 11.56 18.34
CA ASP A 80 -11.64 12.35 18.08
C ASP A 80 -10.92 12.79 19.36
N LYS A 81 -11.32 12.31 20.55
CA LYS A 81 -10.66 12.65 21.82
C LYS A 81 -10.20 11.42 22.60
N CYS A 82 -8.96 11.51 23.07
CA CYS A 82 -8.34 10.46 23.88
C CYS A 82 -8.96 10.44 25.27
N PRO A 83 -9.58 9.32 25.71
CA PRO A 83 -10.24 9.23 27.01
C PRO A 83 -9.25 9.22 28.19
N VAL A 84 -7.96 9.05 27.92
CA VAL A 84 -6.91 8.96 28.95
C VAL A 84 -6.24 10.31 29.22
N CYS A 85 -6.00 11.12 28.20
CA CYS A 85 -5.27 12.38 28.33
C CYS A 85 -5.95 13.59 27.70
N GLY A 86 -7.11 13.42 27.05
CA GLY A 86 -7.88 14.50 26.41
C GLY A 86 -7.32 15.02 25.09
N ALA A 87 -6.16 14.51 24.63
CA ALA A 87 -5.58 14.90 23.34
C ALA A 87 -6.43 14.44 22.14
N GLU A 88 -6.22 15.08 20.99
CA GLU A 88 -6.86 14.66 19.74
C GLU A 88 -6.41 13.25 19.33
N LEU A 89 -7.34 12.49 18.75
CA LEU A 89 -7.08 11.18 18.17
C LEU A 89 -7.03 11.26 16.64
N HIS A 90 -6.09 10.51 16.07
CA HIS A 90 -5.83 10.50 14.63
C HIS A 90 -6.04 9.09 14.04
N THR A 91 -6.12 9.00 12.71
CA THR A 91 -6.37 7.73 12.00
C THR A 91 -5.11 6.91 11.71
N MET A 92 -3.92 7.45 12.02
CA MET A 92 -2.63 6.77 11.95
C MET A 92 -1.81 7.01 13.22
N SER A 93 -0.86 6.13 13.51
CA SER A 93 0.04 6.29 14.66
C SER A 93 0.95 7.51 14.49
N LEU A 94 1.53 8.00 15.59
CA LEU A 94 2.49 9.11 15.55
C LEU A 94 3.68 8.79 14.62
N ALA A 95 4.24 7.58 14.74
CA ALA A 95 5.36 7.14 13.91
C ALA A 95 5.01 7.12 12.41
N GLU A 96 3.79 6.72 12.05
CA GLU A 96 3.32 6.76 10.67
C GLU A 96 3.11 8.21 10.21
N TYR A 97 2.52 9.06 11.04
CA TYR A 97 2.33 10.47 10.72
C TYR A 97 3.65 11.21 10.51
N GLU A 98 4.68 10.89 11.28
CA GLU A 98 6.02 11.46 11.15
C GLU A 98 6.77 10.90 9.93
N GLY A 99 6.60 9.60 9.64
CA GLY A 99 7.29 8.91 8.55
C GLY A 99 6.64 9.03 7.17
N LEU A 100 5.38 9.49 7.09
CA LEU A 100 4.64 9.61 5.84
C LEU A 100 4.47 11.09 5.42
N PRO A 101 4.37 11.35 4.10
CA PRO A 101 3.97 12.67 3.60
C PRO A 101 2.67 13.16 4.24
N LYS A 102 2.58 14.46 4.54
CA LYS A 102 1.47 15.04 5.32
C LYS A 102 0.13 15.02 4.61
N ASP A 103 0.11 14.81 3.31
CA ASP A 103 -1.08 14.66 2.50
C ASP A 103 -1.48 13.18 2.26
N THR A 104 -0.84 12.24 2.96
CA THR A 104 -1.22 10.83 2.99
C THR A 104 -2.49 10.65 3.82
N GLN A 105 -3.50 9.99 3.25
CA GLN A 105 -4.65 9.54 4.03
C GLN A 105 -4.44 8.09 4.44
N PHE A 106 -4.77 7.77 5.69
CA PHE A 106 -4.60 6.44 6.24
C PHE A 106 -5.82 6.12 7.10
N LEU A 107 -6.47 4.99 6.84
CA LEU A 107 -7.47 4.39 7.73
C LEU A 107 -7.03 3.01 8.16
N LYS A 108 -7.34 2.67 9.41
CA LYS A 108 -7.12 1.33 9.98
C LYS A 108 -8.39 0.86 10.67
N GLY A 109 -8.69 -0.42 10.56
CA GLY A 109 -9.85 -1.01 11.20
C GLY A 109 -9.57 -2.43 11.67
N ARG A 110 -10.31 -2.83 12.69
CA ARG A 110 -10.29 -4.16 13.28
C ARG A 110 -11.64 -4.81 13.05
N TYR A 111 -11.62 -5.99 12.44
CA TYR A 111 -12.81 -6.75 12.10
C TYR A 111 -12.80 -8.07 12.87
N THR A 112 -13.90 -8.36 13.54
CA THR A 112 -14.10 -9.63 14.26
C THR A 112 -15.36 -10.32 13.77
N ASN A 113 -15.47 -11.63 13.97
CA ASN A 113 -16.67 -12.39 13.64
C ASN A 113 -17.10 -13.31 14.79
N ALA A 114 -18.28 -13.93 14.65
CA ALA A 114 -18.87 -14.78 15.69
C ALA A 114 -18.04 -16.04 16.06
N VAL A 115 -17.13 -16.47 15.18
CA VAL A 115 -16.23 -17.60 15.44
C VAL A 115 -14.90 -17.17 16.09
N GLY A 116 -14.75 -15.88 16.40
CA GLY A 116 -13.58 -15.32 17.08
C GLY A 116 -12.38 -15.04 16.17
N ALA A 117 -12.55 -15.09 14.86
CA ALA A 117 -11.49 -14.68 13.93
C ALA A 117 -11.35 -13.14 13.95
N GLU A 118 -10.12 -12.67 13.73
CA GLU A 118 -9.78 -11.25 13.71
C GLU A 118 -8.98 -10.91 12.45
N VAL A 119 -9.35 -9.81 11.80
CA VAL A 119 -8.69 -9.24 10.63
C VAL A 119 -8.45 -7.76 10.87
N PHE A 120 -7.21 -7.31 10.67
CA PHE A 120 -6.88 -5.89 10.63
C PHE A 120 -6.86 -5.44 9.18
N ALA A 121 -7.59 -4.39 8.85
CA ALA A 121 -7.59 -3.78 7.53
C ALA A 121 -6.92 -2.40 7.59
N SER A 122 -6.18 -2.04 6.54
CA SER A 122 -5.57 -0.73 6.36
C SER A 122 -5.75 -0.24 4.94
N LEU A 123 -6.11 1.05 4.80
CA LEU A 123 -6.15 1.76 3.54
C LEU A 123 -5.17 2.93 3.62
N VAL A 124 -4.27 3.01 2.66
CA VAL A 124 -3.37 4.15 2.48
C VAL A 124 -3.61 4.74 1.11
N LEU A 125 -3.95 6.02 1.05
CA LEU A 125 -4.08 6.76 -0.19
C LEU A 125 -2.92 7.74 -0.30
N SER A 126 -2.15 7.63 -1.39
CA SER A 126 -1.04 8.52 -1.65
C SER A 126 -1.50 9.95 -1.89
N GLY A 127 -0.79 10.91 -1.32
CA GLY A 127 -0.95 12.32 -1.65
C GLY A 127 -0.30 12.70 -2.98
N ARG A 128 0.03 13.98 -3.12
CA ARG A 128 0.88 14.53 -4.19
C ARG A 128 2.29 13.95 -4.09
N GLU A 129 2.80 13.82 -2.87
CA GLU A 129 4.03 13.12 -2.56
C GLU A 129 3.75 11.60 -2.48
N ARG A 130 4.37 10.86 -3.40
CA ARG A 130 4.02 9.46 -3.69
C ARG A 130 4.89 8.46 -2.95
N GLU A 131 5.70 8.96 -2.04
CA GLU A 131 6.58 8.12 -1.25
C GLU A 131 5.79 7.30 -0.23
N SER A 132 4.54 7.65 0.10
CA SER A 132 3.76 7.00 1.16
C SER A 132 3.45 5.51 0.97
N ILE A 133 3.62 4.95 -0.23
CA ILE A 133 3.34 3.54 -0.51
C ILE A 133 4.64 2.80 -0.86
N HIS A 134 5.21 2.13 0.14
CA HIS A 134 6.40 1.27 -0.04
C HIS A 134 6.02 -0.20 -0.23
N ARG A 135 7.04 -1.05 -0.37
CA ARG A 135 6.90 -2.50 -0.30
C ARG A 135 6.67 -2.96 1.15
N PRO A 136 5.56 -3.67 1.47
CA PRO A 136 5.28 -4.11 2.83
C PRO A 136 6.36 -5.00 3.42
N GLU A 137 7.11 -5.73 2.59
CA GLU A 137 8.14 -6.64 3.05
C GLU A 137 9.22 -5.93 3.88
N ARG A 138 9.54 -4.67 3.54
CA ARG A 138 10.49 -3.87 4.31
C ARG A 138 9.93 -3.52 5.69
N CYS A 139 8.69 -3.06 5.74
CA CYS A 139 8.03 -2.64 6.98
C CYS A 139 7.74 -3.83 7.89
N LEU A 140 7.25 -4.95 7.35
CA LEU A 140 6.92 -6.16 8.11
C LEU A 140 8.15 -6.78 8.76
N VAL A 141 9.27 -6.86 8.03
CA VAL A 141 10.55 -7.33 8.58
C VAL A 141 11.07 -6.37 9.65
N GLY A 142 10.99 -5.05 9.41
CA GLY A 142 11.33 -4.03 10.42
C GLY A 142 10.51 -4.12 11.70
N GLN A 143 9.26 -4.61 11.62
CA GLN A 143 8.38 -4.88 12.76
C GLN A 143 8.63 -6.25 13.42
N GLY A 144 9.66 -6.98 12.99
CA GLY A 144 10.07 -8.26 13.55
C GLY A 144 9.33 -9.49 13.01
N ASN A 145 8.69 -9.39 11.83
CA ASN A 145 8.11 -10.56 11.15
C ASN A 145 9.12 -11.20 10.20
N SER A 146 9.12 -12.53 10.15
CA SER A 146 9.70 -13.31 9.05
C SER A 146 8.66 -13.49 7.96
N ILE A 147 9.07 -13.42 6.69
CA ILE A 147 8.22 -13.71 5.53
C ILE A 147 8.62 -15.09 5.01
N ASN A 148 7.73 -16.06 5.18
CA ASN A 148 8.00 -17.46 4.89
C ASN A 148 7.64 -17.82 3.44
N LYS A 149 6.60 -17.19 2.90
CA LYS A 149 6.09 -17.43 1.55
C LYS A 149 5.41 -16.18 1.00
N SER A 150 5.49 -15.98 -0.31
CA SER A 150 4.81 -14.92 -1.06
C SER A 150 4.19 -15.52 -2.32
N TYR A 151 2.92 -15.22 -2.59
CA TYR A 151 2.21 -15.67 -3.79
C TYR A 151 0.99 -14.80 -4.06
N VAL A 152 0.52 -14.78 -5.31
CA VAL A 152 -0.75 -14.14 -5.68
C VAL A 152 -1.90 -15.11 -5.43
N LEU A 153 -2.93 -14.63 -4.74
CA LEU A 153 -4.20 -15.31 -4.51
C LEU A 153 -5.28 -14.61 -5.33
N ASP A 154 -5.94 -15.36 -6.20
CA ASP A 154 -7.07 -14.85 -6.98
C ASP A 154 -8.35 -14.88 -6.15
N VAL A 155 -8.92 -13.69 -5.95
CA VAL A 155 -10.19 -13.50 -5.25
C VAL A 155 -11.31 -13.34 -6.27
N PRO A 156 -12.27 -14.28 -6.37
CA PRO A 156 -13.36 -14.17 -7.32
C PRO A 156 -14.33 -13.05 -6.93
N LEU A 157 -14.52 -12.10 -7.83
CA LEU A 157 -15.46 -10.98 -7.70
C LEU A 157 -16.63 -11.15 -8.68
N THR A 158 -17.83 -10.75 -8.26
CA THR A 158 -19.03 -10.88 -9.10
C THR A 158 -18.97 -9.93 -10.29
N GLY A 159 -19.20 -10.45 -11.51
CA GLY A 159 -19.35 -9.64 -12.72
C GLY A 159 -18.05 -9.10 -13.33
N ARG A 160 -16.88 -9.63 -12.93
CA ARG A 160 -15.57 -9.23 -13.43
C ARG A 160 -14.53 -10.36 -13.28
N GLU A 161 -13.35 -10.15 -13.85
CA GLU A 161 -12.19 -10.99 -13.58
C GLU A 161 -11.80 -10.97 -12.09
N PRO A 162 -11.22 -12.09 -11.58
CA PRO A 162 -10.72 -12.16 -10.22
C PRO A 162 -9.74 -11.03 -9.88
N LEU A 163 -9.78 -10.58 -8.64
CA LEU A 163 -8.81 -9.65 -8.10
C LEU A 163 -7.57 -10.42 -7.63
N GLY A 164 -6.41 -10.12 -8.23
CA GLY A 164 -5.13 -10.62 -7.74
C GLY A 164 -4.74 -9.92 -6.44
N VAL A 165 -4.57 -10.69 -5.36
CA VAL A 165 -4.13 -10.21 -4.04
C VAL A 165 -2.79 -10.85 -3.71
N MET A 166 -1.76 -10.04 -3.43
CA MET A 166 -0.48 -10.57 -2.94
C MET A 166 -0.65 -11.04 -1.51
N VAL A 167 -0.30 -12.29 -1.21
CA VAL A 167 -0.35 -12.87 0.13
C VAL A 167 1.07 -13.18 0.59
N LEU A 168 1.43 -12.62 1.74
CA LEU A 168 2.65 -12.90 2.47
C LEU A 168 2.30 -13.76 3.68
N GLU A 169 2.82 -14.98 3.75
CA GLU A 169 2.75 -15.78 4.97
C GLU A 169 3.85 -15.35 5.91
N THR A 170 3.47 -14.87 7.09
CA THR A 170 4.40 -14.35 8.08
C THR A 170 4.50 -15.27 9.29
N SER A 171 5.60 -15.14 10.03
CA SER A 171 5.70 -15.62 11.41
C SER A 171 6.42 -14.59 12.27
N ARG A 172 5.99 -14.46 13.52
CA ARG A 172 6.64 -13.60 14.52
C ARG A 172 7.14 -14.44 15.68
N PRO A 173 8.41 -14.32 16.10
CA PRO A 173 8.88 -14.99 17.31
C PRO A 173 8.23 -14.37 18.55
N LEU A 174 7.69 -15.21 19.42
CA LEU A 174 7.22 -14.85 20.74
C LEU A 174 8.09 -15.56 21.78
N ASP A 175 8.80 -14.77 22.59
CA ASP A 175 9.49 -15.30 23.76
C ASP A 175 8.44 -15.62 24.83
N ILE A 176 8.29 -16.90 25.16
CA ILE A 176 7.45 -17.37 26.26
C ILE A 176 8.34 -17.95 27.35
N HIS A 177 7.84 -17.99 28.59
CA HIS A 177 8.60 -18.49 29.75
C HIS A 177 9.14 -19.94 29.54
N SER A 178 8.56 -20.70 28.62
CA SER A 178 8.91 -22.08 28.27
C SER A 178 9.66 -22.25 26.93
N GLY A 179 10.17 -21.18 26.32
CA GLY A 179 10.94 -21.22 25.06
C GLY A 179 10.48 -20.20 24.01
N LYS A 180 10.92 -20.35 22.75
CA LYS A 180 10.46 -19.52 21.64
C LYS A 180 9.29 -20.20 20.93
N ARG A 181 8.18 -19.48 20.72
CA ARG A 181 7.06 -19.94 19.90
C ARG A 181 6.88 -19.01 18.72
N GLU A 182 6.74 -19.56 17.52
CA GLU A 182 6.37 -18.78 16.35
C GLU A 182 4.85 -18.58 16.31
N LEU A 183 4.43 -17.33 16.11
CA LEU A 183 3.05 -16.96 15.85
C LEU A 183 2.86 -16.82 14.34
N PRO A 184 2.21 -17.79 13.67
CA PRO A 184 1.98 -17.71 12.24
C PRO A 184 0.88 -16.67 11.93
N GLY A 185 1.17 -15.80 10.97
CA GLY A 185 0.27 -14.76 10.50
C GLY A 185 0.26 -14.70 8.98
N TYR A 186 -0.60 -13.83 8.45
CA TYR A 186 -0.59 -13.47 7.04
C TYR A 186 -0.72 -11.96 6.89
N TYR A 187 -0.22 -11.47 5.77
CA TYR A 187 -0.41 -10.10 5.33
C TYR A 187 -0.75 -10.14 3.84
N ALA A 188 -1.95 -9.69 3.47
CA ALA A 188 -2.47 -9.74 2.11
C ALA A 188 -2.76 -8.32 1.62
N TYR A 189 -2.39 -7.99 0.38
CA TYR A 189 -2.54 -6.64 -0.13
C TYR A 189 -2.72 -6.56 -1.65
N TRP A 190 -3.25 -5.43 -2.11
CA TRP A 190 -3.25 -5.04 -3.52
C TRP A 190 -3.18 -3.51 -3.62
N PHE A 191 -2.82 -3.03 -4.80
CA PHE A 191 -2.82 -1.62 -5.16
C PHE A 191 -4.00 -1.33 -6.08
N ALA A 192 -4.63 -0.18 -5.89
CA ALA A 192 -5.69 0.32 -6.75
C ALA A 192 -5.36 1.74 -7.21
N GLY A 193 -5.47 2.01 -8.50
CA GLY A 193 -5.35 3.33 -9.11
C GLY A 193 -6.56 3.58 -10.00
N GLN A 194 -6.61 4.76 -10.65
CA GLN A 194 -7.70 5.07 -11.57
C GLN A 194 -7.77 4.05 -12.70
N GLY A 195 -8.76 3.16 -12.61
CA GLY A 195 -8.93 2.10 -13.59
C GLY A 195 -7.71 1.20 -13.73
N ARG A 196 -6.95 0.91 -12.66
CA ARG A 196 -5.99 -0.22 -12.63
C ARG A 196 -5.89 -0.83 -11.24
N GLU A 197 -5.67 -2.14 -11.17
CA GLU A 197 -5.42 -2.88 -9.93
C GLU A 197 -4.23 -3.82 -10.14
N THR A 198 -3.39 -3.99 -9.12
CA THR A 198 -2.27 -4.93 -9.20
C THR A 198 -1.84 -5.44 -7.82
N PRO A 199 -1.48 -6.72 -7.68
CA PRO A 199 -0.81 -7.23 -6.48
C PRO A 199 0.68 -6.89 -6.43
N LEU A 200 1.26 -6.38 -7.52
CA LEU A 200 2.70 -6.24 -7.71
C LEU A 200 3.14 -4.78 -7.63
N HIS A 201 4.08 -4.51 -6.71
CA HIS A 201 4.64 -3.17 -6.54
C HIS A 201 5.34 -2.65 -7.80
N TRP A 202 6.04 -3.52 -8.54
CA TRP A 202 6.76 -3.10 -9.74
C TRP A 202 5.83 -2.75 -10.89
N GLU A 203 4.69 -3.44 -11.06
CA GLU A 203 3.67 -3.08 -12.05
C GLU A 203 3.11 -1.70 -11.74
N ARG A 204 2.83 -1.43 -10.46
CA ARG A 204 2.44 -0.09 -10.01
C ARG A 204 3.47 0.96 -10.38
N MET A 205 4.76 0.71 -10.13
CA MET A 205 5.84 1.65 -10.49
C MET A 205 5.94 1.85 -12.01
N PHE A 206 5.73 0.80 -12.80
CA PHE A 206 5.68 0.89 -14.26
C PHE A 206 4.54 1.80 -14.72
N TRP A 207 3.31 1.57 -14.25
CA TRP A 207 2.14 2.38 -14.63
C TRP A 207 2.28 3.83 -14.19
N LEU A 208 2.83 4.08 -13.00
CA LEU A 208 3.17 5.42 -12.53
C LEU A 208 4.13 6.15 -13.47
N GLY A 209 5.15 5.45 -13.99
CA GLY A 209 6.09 6.01 -14.96
C GLY A 209 5.46 6.22 -16.33
N TRP A 210 4.72 5.22 -16.82
CA TRP A 210 4.08 5.24 -18.13
C TRP A 210 3.07 6.38 -18.26
N ASP A 211 2.13 6.50 -17.33
CA ASP A 211 1.08 7.52 -17.38
C ASP A 211 1.67 8.94 -17.29
N ARG A 212 2.79 9.11 -16.57
CA ARG A 212 3.48 10.39 -16.50
C ARG A 212 4.17 10.76 -17.81
N ILE A 213 4.86 9.81 -18.44
CA ILE A 213 5.67 10.08 -19.64
C ILE A 213 4.77 10.22 -20.88
N ILE A 214 3.74 9.39 -20.97
CA ILE A 214 2.92 9.26 -22.19
C ILE A 214 1.65 10.09 -22.10
N HIS A 215 0.99 10.10 -20.94
CA HIS A 215 -0.30 10.78 -20.77
C HIS A 215 -0.18 12.12 -20.05
N SER A 216 0.99 12.49 -19.53
CA SER A 216 1.19 13.67 -18.66
C SER A 216 0.21 13.73 -17.49
N VAL A 217 -0.26 12.56 -16.99
CA VAL A 217 -1.19 12.47 -15.86
C VAL A 217 -0.52 11.80 -14.66
N SER A 218 -0.86 12.30 -13.47
CA SER A 218 -0.49 11.72 -12.19
C SER A 218 -1.72 11.22 -11.43
N HIS A 219 -2.03 9.93 -11.54
CA HIS A 219 -3.08 9.31 -10.72
C HIS A 219 -2.59 9.06 -9.29
N LYS A 220 -3.43 9.30 -8.29
CA LYS A 220 -3.23 8.78 -6.93
C LYS A 220 -3.39 7.26 -6.94
N TRP A 221 -2.62 6.60 -6.08
CA TRP A 221 -2.77 5.17 -5.83
C TRP A 221 -3.19 4.94 -4.40
N ALA A 222 -4.04 3.95 -4.23
CA ALA A 222 -4.38 3.38 -2.96
C ALA A 222 -3.63 2.06 -2.76
N TYR A 223 -3.33 1.81 -1.51
CA TYR A 223 -2.75 0.58 -1.01
C TYR A 223 -3.69 0.02 0.05
N ILE A 224 -4.28 -1.12 -0.27
CA ILE A 224 -5.23 -1.80 0.59
C ILE A 224 -4.56 -3.06 1.09
N ALA A 225 -4.55 -3.25 2.41
CA ALA A 225 -3.98 -4.42 3.03
C ALA A 225 -4.86 -4.95 4.14
N ILE A 226 -4.81 -6.26 4.33
CA ILE A 226 -5.42 -6.98 5.44
C ILE A 226 -4.39 -7.90 6.09
N ALA A 227 -4.44 -8.01 7.40
CA ALA A 227 -3.56 -8.88 8.17
C ALA A 227 -4.38 -9.69 9.18
N GLY A 228 -3.91 -10.90 9.46
CA GLY A 228 -4.58 -11.78 10.41
C GLY A 228 -3.69 -12.92 10.85
N ARG A 229 -4.20 -13.74 11.77
CA ARG A 229 -3.52 -14.96 12.22
C ARG A 229 -3.74 -16.08 11.21
N ARG A 230 -2.76 -16.96 11.06
CA ARG A 230 -2.97 -18.22 10.34
C ARG A 230 -3.31 -19.31 11.33
N ASP A 231 -4.40 -20.02 11.06
CA ASP A 231 -4.67 -21.30 11.69
C ASP A 231 -3.94 -22.42 10.93
N ALA A 232 -3.71 -23.54 11.62
CA ALA A 232 -3.01 -24.69 11.03
C ALA A 232 -3.85 -25.42 9.96
N ALA A 233 -5.15 -25.13 9.87
CA ALA A 233 -6.10 -25.81 9.00
C ALA A 233 -6.20 -25.21 7.58
N ALA A 234 -5.31 -24.26 7.22
CA ALA A 234 -5.28 -23.57 5.92
C ALA A 234 -6.58 -22.81 5.56
N GLN A 235 -7.42 -22.48 6.54
CA GLN A 235 -8.68 -21.77 6.30
C GLN A 235 -8.46 -20.27 6.04
N PHE A 236 -7.27 -19.75 6.34
CA PHE A 236 -6.96 -18.33 6.17
C PHE A 236 -7.06 -17.83 4.72
N GLN A 237 -6.83 -18.67 3.70
CA GLN A 237 -7.00 -18.25 2.30
C GLN A 237 -8.47 -18.01 1.96
N GLU A 238 -9.37 -18.89 2.42
CA GLU A 238 -10.81 -18.72 2.25
C GLU A 238 -11.32 -17.54 3.10
N GLN A 239 -10.73 -17.31 4.27
CA GLN A 239 -10.96 -16.10 5.05
C GLN A 239 -10.58 -14.83 4.27
N ILE A 240 -9.39 -14.79 3.66
CA ILE A 240 -8.95 -13.68 2.79
C ILE A 240 -9.95 -13.47 1.65
N LYS A 241 -10.27 -14.52 0.89
CA LYS A 241 -11.20 -14.42 -0.24
C LYS A 241 -12.57 -13.90 0.20
N SER A 242 -13.14 -14.48 1.26
CA SER A 242 -14.45 -14.11 1.79
C SER A 242 -14.47 -12.67 2.27
N PHE A 243 -13.44 -12.24 3.02
CA PHE A 243 -13.34 -10.88 3.53
C PHE A 243 -13.15 -9.86 2.39
N VAL A 244 -12.20 -10.11 1.48
CA VAL A 244 -11.92 -9.21 0.35
C VAL A 244 -13.13 -9.09 -0.58
N LYS A 245 -13.85 -10.19 -0.84
CA LYS A 245 -15.08 -10.17 -1.67
C LYS A 245 -16.17 -9.26 -1.07
N GLN A 246 -16.22 -9.13 0.25
CA GLN A 246 -17.16 -8.26 0.95
C GLN A 246 -16.66 -6.82 1.07
N LEU A 247 -15.36 -6.63 1.32
CA LEU A 247 -14.76 -5.30 1.44
C LEU A 247 -14.69 -4.57 0.08
N TYR A 248 -14.33 -5.28 -0.99
CA TYR A 248 -14.04 -4.67 -2.28
C TYR A 248 -15.18 -3.77 -2.84
N PRO A 249 -16.46 -4.19 -2.85
CA PRO A 249 -17.56 -3.37 -3.35
C PRO A 249 -17.77 -2.07 -2.55
N GLU A 250 -17.44 -2.08 -1.27
CA GLU A 250 -17.57 -0.91 -0.38
C GLU A 250 -16.50 0.15 -0.67
N LEU A 251 -15.34 -0.30 -1.15
CA LEU A 251 -14.23 0.57 -1.54
C LEU A 251 -14.34 1.06 -2.98
N SER A 252 -14.78 0.21 -3.91
CA SER A 252 -14.73 0.52 -5.35
C SER A 252 -15.69 1.66 -5.72
N LEU A 253 -15.19 2.71 -6.36
CA LEU A 253 -16.02 3.84 -6.80
C LEU A 253 -16.88 3.51 -8.03
N ASN A 254 -16.50 2.52 -8.84
CA ASN A 254 -17.07 2.34 -10.17
C ASN A 254 -17.78 0.99 -10.41
N GLY A 255 -17.81 0.05 -9.45
CA GLY A 255 -18.47 -1.26 -9.63
C GLY A 255 -17.95 -2.12 -10.80
N GLN A 256 -16.97 -1.63 -11.56
CA GLN A 256 -16.37 -2.26 -12.72
C GLN A 256 -14.86 -2.24 -12.55
N ALA A 257 -14.31 -3.44 -12.64
CA ALA A 257 -12.91 -3.64 -12.85
C ALA A 257 -12.47 -2.83 -14.06
N PRO A 258 -11.33 -2.17 -14.01
CA PRO A 258 -10.61 -1.93 -15.24
C PRO A 258 -10.19 -3.25 -15.89
N PRO A 259 -10.12 -3.31 -17.23
CA PRO A 259 -9.57 -4.47 -17.91
C PRO A 259 -8.13 -4.70 -17.44
N PRO A 260 -7.69 -5.97 -17.27
CA PRO A 260 -6.33 -6.28 -16.86
C PRO A 260 -5.33 -5.65 -17.83
N ALA A 261 -4.17 -5.28 -17.30
CA ALA A 261 -3.01 -4.93 -18.11
C ALA A 261 -2.78 -6.05 -19.13
N GLY A 262 -3.05 -5.76 -20.41
CA GLY A 262 -3.05 -6.75 -21.47
C GLY A 262 -1.74 -7.55 -21.45
N THR A 263 -1.87 -8.88 -21.41
CA THR A 263 -0.78 -9.78 -21.76
C THR A 263 -0.48 -9.56 -23.23
N GLY A 264 0.55 -8.76 -23.52
CA GLY A 264 1.08 -8.62 -24.87
C GLY A 264 1.51 -9.99 -25.37
N SER A 265 0.76 -10.51 -26.35
CA SER A 265 1.17 -11.58 -27.26
C SER A 265 2.29 -11.11 -28.18
#